data_AF-A0A5E5PYJ4-F1
#
_entry.id   AF-A0A5E5PYJ4-F1
#
_cell.length_a   1.000
_cell.length_b   1.000
_cell.length_c   1.000
_cell.angle_alpha   90.00
_cell.angle_beta   90.00
_cell.angle_gamma   90.00
#
_symmetry.space_group_name_H-M   'P 1'
#
loop_
_entity.id
_entity.type
_entity.pdbx_description
1 polymer ?
#
loop_
_entity_poly.entity_id
_entity_poly.type
_entity_poly.pdbx_seq_one_letter_code
_entity_poly.pdbx_strand_id
1 'polypeptide(L)' 'MNNIESYYQAYIYDTGNNLTHLSHQANSSTWQQTLTIHPSNNRGTESQQSTTDFDANGNLLTLDNIGTLNWHY' A
#
# COMPACT_ATOMS: atom_id res chain seq x y z
N MET A 1 23.85 7.78 15.22
CA MET A 1 24.47 6.46 14.95
C MET A 1 23.44 5.64 14.19
N ASN A 2 23.81 5.01 13.07
CA ASN A 2 22.88 4.17 12.33
C ASN A 2 22.92 2.78 12.98
N ASN A 3 21.86 2.40 13.70
CA ASN A 3 21.81 1.14 14.43
C ASN A 3 21.39 0.05 13.44
N ILE A 4 22.37 -0.64 12.85
CA ILE A 4 22.10 -1.79 11.98
C ILE A 4 21.65 -2.94 12.88
N GLU A 5 20.44 -3.43 12.67
CA GLU A 5 19.92 -4.62 13.34
C GLU A 5 19.21 -5.54 12.36
N SER A 6 19.08 -6.80 12.75
CA SER A 6 18.24 -7.75 12.04
C SER A 6 16.77 -7.43 12.28
N TYR A 7 15.97 -7.60 11.24
CA TYR A 7 14.51 -7.53 11.30
C TYR A 7 13.93 -8.75 10.57
N TYR A 8 12.64 -9.00 10.78
CA TYR A 8 11.86 -9.89 9.93
C TYR A 8 10.61 -9.17 9.42
N GLN A 9 10.11 -9.62 8.27
CA GLN A 9 8.85 -9.13 7.70
C GLN A 9 7.95 -10.31 7.35
N ALA A 10 6.66 -10.15 7.63
CA ALA A 10 5.62 -11.09 7.25
C ALA A 10 4.65 -10.41 6.29
N TYR A 11 4.20 -11.16 5.28
CA TYR A 11 3.37 -10.69 4.19
C TYR A 11 2.11 -11.55 4.10
N ILE A 12 0.95 -10.92 3.93
CA ILE A 12 -0.32 -11.60 3.69
C ILE A 12 -0.84 -11.17 2.32
N TYR A 13 -1.16 -12.16 1.49
CA TYR A 13 -1.71 -11.96 0.15
C TYR A 13 -3.16 -12.45 0.10
N ASP A 14 -3.98 -11.78 -0.70
CA ASP A 14 -5.31 -12.30 -1.04
C ASP A 14 -5.23 -13.42 -2.12
N THR A 15 -6.38 -13.97 -2.52
CA THR A 15 -6.45 -15.00 -3.56
C THR A 15 -6.12 -14.48 -4.96
N GLY A 16 -6.14 -13.16 -5.17
CA GLY A 16 -5.73 -12.48 -6.39
C GLY A 16 -4.24 -12.16 -6.44
N ASN A 17 -3.48 -12.57 -5.42
CA ASN A 17 -2.04 -12.32 -5.25
C ASN A 17 -1.69 -10.83 -5.01
N ASN A 18 -2.63 -10.06 -4.47
CA ASN A 18 -2.37 -8.70 -4.01
C ASN A 18 -1.86 -8.72 -2.56
N LEU A 19 -0.84 -7.91 -2.25
CA LEU A 19 -0.40 -7.70 -0.86
C LEU A 19 -1.50 -6.95 -0.10
N THR A 20 -1.98 -7.52 1.00
CA THR A 20 -3.00 -6.89 1.86
C THR A 20 -2.46 -6.45 3.20
N HIS A 21 -1.43 -7.14 3.72
CA HIS A 21 -0.80 -6.78 4.99
C HIS A 21 0.71 -7.00 4.93
N LEU A 22 1.45 -6.02 5.43
CA LEU A 22 2.87 -6.10 5.72
C LEU A 22 3.09 -5.82 7.20
N SER A 23 3.77 -6.73 7.88
CA SER A 23 4.18 -6.57 9.26
C SER A 23 5.70 -6.56 9.34
N HIS A 24 6.25 -5.53 9.98
CA HIS A 24 7.67 -5.37 10.24
C HIS A 24 7.96 -5.51 11.72
N GLN A 25 8.99 -6.28 12.05
CA GLN A 25 9.49 -6.42 13.41
C GLN A 25 11.02 -6.36 13.43
N ALA A 26 11.52 -5.40 14.18
CA ALA A 26 12.89 -5.32 14.67
C ALA A 26 12.87 -5.10 16.19
N ASN A 27 14.02 -5.01 16.87
CA ASN A 27 14.00 -4.67 18.30
C ASN A 27 13.71 -3.18 18.52
N SER A 28 14.15 -2.32 17.61
CA SER A 28 13.94 -0.87 17.73
C SER A 28 12.58 -0.38 17.21
N SER A 29 11.94 -1.14 16.32
CA SER A 29 10.70 -0.71 15.66
C SER A 29 9.82 -1.88 15.27
N THR A 30 8.53 -1.73 15.56
CA THR A 30 7.45 -2.59 15.07
C THR A 30 6.42 -1.71 14.39
N TRP A 31 6.05 -2.04 13.16
CA TRP A 31 4.97 -1.36 12.44
C TRP A 31 4.24 -2.33 11.52
N GLN A 32 3.03 -1.93 11.14
CA GLN A 32 2.20 -2.66 10.19
C GLN A 32 1.67 -1.70 9.14
N GLN A 33 1.47 -2.22 7.93
CA GLN A 33 0.87 -1.53 6.81
C GLN A 33 -0.24 -2.44 6.26
N THR A 34 -1.43 -1.89 6.14
CA THR A 34 -2.60 -2.58 5.58
C THR A 34 -2.96 -1.92 4.27
N LEU A 35 -3.20 -2.71 3.23
CA LEU A 35 -3.68 -2.25 1.95
C LEU A 35 -5.12 -2.72 1.75
N THR A 36 -6.01 -1.77 1.48
CA THR A 36 -7.39 -2.06 1.10
C THR A 36 -7.43 -2.30 -0.40
N ILE A 37 -7.75 -3.52 -0.81
CA ILE A 37 -7.88 -3.89 -2.24
C ILE A 37 -9.35 -3.83 -2.66
N HIS A 38 -9.62 -3.27 -3.83
CA HIS A 38 -10.97 -3.18 -4.37
C HIS A 38 -11.56 -4.58 -4.62
N PRO A 39 -12.84 -4.85 -4.29
CA PRO A 39 -13.41 -6.19 -4.45
C PRO A 39 -13.48 -6.72 -5.88
N SER A 40 -13.44 -5.84 -6.89
CA SER A 40 -13.64 -6.20 -8.30
C SER A 40 -12.41 -6.00 -9.20
N ASN A 41 -11.27 -5.57 -8.66
CA ASN A 41 -10.03 -5.40 -9.43
C ASN A 41 -8.81 -5.34 -8.49
N ASN A 42 -7.59 -5.39 -9.04
CA ASN A 42 -6.34 -5.43 -8.26
C ASN A 42 -5.83 -4.04 -7.82
N ARG A 43 -6.69 -3.03 -7.76
CA ARG A 43 -6.31 -1.71 -7.27
C ARG A 43 -6.43 -1.69 -5.76
N GLY A 44 -5.50 -1.03 -5.09
CA GLY A 44 -5.60 -0.81 -3.66
C GLY A 44 -4.73 0.34 -3.18
N THR A 45 -5.06 0.81 -1.99
CA THR A 45 -4.45 1.95 -1.30
C THR A 45 -4.29 1.61 0.19
N GLU A 46 -3.42 2.33 0.91
CA GLU A 46 -3.27 2.13 2.37
C GLU A 46 -4.49 2.62 3.15
N SER A 47 -5.12 3.69 2.67
CA SER A 47 -6.41 4.16 3.17
C SER A 47 -7.55 3.38 2.52
N GLN A 48 -8.74 3.46 3.14
CA GLN A 48 -9.94 2.82 2.61
C GLN A 48 -10.25 3.40 1.22
N GLN A 49 -10.14 2.56 0.20
CA GLN A 49 -10.19 2.98 -1.19
C GLN A 49 -11.54 3.62 -1.54
N SER A 50 -11.49 4.81 -2.14
CA SER A 50 -12.62 5.49 -2.77
C SER A 50 -12.76 5.05 -4.23
N THR A 51 -13.97 5.14 -4.78
CA THR A 51 -14.23 4.91 -6.22
C THR A 51 -13.53 5.92 -7.13
N THR A 52 -12.96 6.99 -6.56
CA THR A 52 -12.32 8.10 -7.26
C THR A 52 -10.80 8.11 -7.17
N ASP A 53 -10.18 7.08 -6.58
CA ASP A 53 -8.72 7.06 -6.37
C ASP A 53 -7.96 6.80 -7.67
N PHE A 54 -8.62 6.27 -8.69
CA PHE A 54 -8.01 5.92 -9.97
C PHE A 54 -8.79 6.51 -11.15
N ASP A 55 -8.09 6.90 -12.20
CA ASP A 55 -8.73 7.28 -13.48
C ASP A 55 -9.24 6.05 -14.25
N ALA A 56 -9.90 6.29 -15.39
CA ALA A 56 -10.49 5.24 -16.22
C ALA A 56 -9.46 4.25 -16.80
N ASN A 57 -8.21 4.67 -17.00
CA ASN A 57 -7.13 3.80 -17.49
C ASN A 57 -6.43 3.07 -16.33
N GLY A 58 -6.60 3.60 -15.14
CA GLY A 58 -6.17 2.99 -13.93
C GLY A 58 -4.99 3.60 -13.22
N ASN A 59 -4.74 4.87 -13.46
CA ASN A 59 -3.67 5.55 -12.79
C ASN A 59 -4.18 6.18 -11.50
N LEU A 60 -3.37 6.09 -10.44
CA LEU A 60 -3.70 6.70 -9.14
C LEU A 60 -3.81 8.22 -9.31
N LEU A 61 -4.88 8.83 -8.81
CA LEU A 61 -5.17 10.26 -8.96
C LEU A 61 -4.69 11.09 -7.77
N THR A 62 -4.59 10.50 -6.59
CA THR A 62 -4.11 11.18 -5.38
C THR A 62 -3.15 10.28 -4.65
N LEU A 63 -1.98 10.80 -4.31
CA LEU A 63 -1.02 10.12 -3.45
C LEU A 63 -0.98 10.86 -2.12
N ASP A 64 -1.46 10.22 -1.06
CA ASP A 64 -1.81 10.81 0.25
C ASP A 64 -1.06 12.11 0.60
N ASN A 65 0.07 12.03 1.32
CA ASN A 65 0.79 13.19 1.84
C ASN A 65 1.52 14.04 0.76
N ILE A 66 1.17 13.88 -0.51
CA ILE A 66 1.78 14.56 -1.66
C ILE A 66 0.73 15.38 -2.43
N GLY A 67 -0.43 14.79 -2.74
CA GLY A 67 -1.54 15.45 -3.43
C GLY A 67 -1.90 14.82 -4.78
N THR A 68 -2.54 15.61 -5.64
CA THR A 68 -3.09 15.15 -6.92
C THR A 68 -2.01 14.88 -7.96
N LEU A 69 -2.14 13.75 -8.66
CA LEU A 69 -1.28 13.31 -9.73
C LEU A 69 -1.91 13.63 -11.10
N ASN A 70 -1.11 14.19 -12.01
CA ASN A 70 -1.53 14.48 -13.38
C ASN A 70 -0.84 13.53 -14.35
N TRP A 71 -1.64 12.80 -15.13
CA TRP A 71 -1.15 11.83 -16.11
C TRP A 71 -1.21 12.42 -17.51
N HIS A 72 -0.14 12.23 -18.28
CA HIS A 72 -0.02 12.68 -19.68
C HIS A 72 0.15 11.46 -20.58
N TYR A 73 -0.64 11.39 -21.65
CA TYR A 73 -0.70 10.26 -22.59
C TYR A 73 -0.18 10.67 -23.97
#